data_AF-A0A7W0YTT2-F1
#
_entry.id   AF-A0A7W0YTT2-F1
#
_cell.length_a   1.000
_cell.length_b   1.000
_cell.length_c   1.000
_cell.angle_alpha   90.00
_cell.angle_beta   90.00
_cell.angle_gamma   90.00
#
_symmetry.space_group_name_H-M   'P 1'
#
loop_
_entity.id
_entity.type
_entity.pdbx_description
1 polymer ?
#
loop_
_entity_poly.entity_id
_entity_poly.type
_entity_poly.pdbx_seq_one_letter_code
_entity_poly.pdbx_strand_id
1 'polypeptide(L)'
;RSVHNNYLTLPVLFTMLAGHFAFTFGADEAWLVLVLIAVLTAGVRHFFNLWHTGRRAWWILGVAAAAVVALALWLQLDEAASMQTGPVPFAQVQNVIEERCTACHSGESAPLGVRLETEAEITGRADDIERQAVQIRAMPPGNSTGMTEEERDLLAAWIASR
;
A
#
# COMPACT_ATOMS: atom_id res chain seq x y z
N ARG A 1 9.86 28.83 23.50
CA ARG A 1 9.03 28.06 22.53
C ARG A 1 9.01 26.61 23.04
N SER A 2 7.84 26.00 23.25
CA SER A 2 7.75 24.64 23.84
C SER A 2 8.47 23.61 22.96
N VAL A 3 9.46 22.94 23.54
CA VAL A 3 10.26 21.90 22.88
C VAL A 3 9.37 20.74 22.42
N HIS A 4 8.34 20.40 23.20
CA HIS A 4 7.37 19.34 22.86
C HIS A 4 6.59 19.64 21.58
N ASN A 5 6.12 20.88 21.40
CA ASN A 5 5.37 21.27 20.20
C ASN A 5 6.25 21.30 18.94
N ASN A 6 7.56 21.45 19.13
CA ASN A 6 8.55 21.46 18.08
C ASN A 6 8.79 20.03 17.52
N TYR A 7 8.75 19.00 18.37
CA TYR A 7 8.93 17.61 17.91
C TYR A 7 7.69 17.00 17.25
N LEU A 8 6.49 17.42 17.67
CA LEU A 8 5.24 16.79 17.23
C LEU A 8 4.65 17.37 15.94
N THR A 9 5.10 18.55 15.50
CA THR A 9 4.48 19.23 14.35
C THR A 9 4.63 18.46 13.03
N LEU A 10 5.82 17.94 12.73
CA LEU A 10 6.05 17.19 11.48
C LEU A 10 5.40 15.78 11.51
N PRO A 11 5.53 14.98 12.60
CA PRO A 11 4.84 13.70 12.68
C PRO A 11 3.31 13.83 12.60
N VAL A 12 2.71 14.81 13.27
CA VAL A 12 1.24 14.99 13.25
C VAL A 12 0.75 15.39 11.86
N LEU A 13 1.40 16.34 11.19
CA LEU A 13 1.05 16.70 9.81
C LEU A 13 1.18 15.51 8.85
N PHE A 14 2.22 14.69 9.04
CA PHE A 14 2.38 13.46 8.26
C PHE A 14 1.20 12.50 8.48
N THR A 15 0.80 12.23 9.73
CA THR A 15 -0.34 11.32 10.01
C THR A 15 -1.66 11.82 9.44
N MET A 16 -1.88 13.14 9.39
CA MET A 16 -3.08 13.73 8.77
C MET A 16 -3.12 13.56 7.25
N LEU A 17 -1.95 13.62 6.59
CA LEU A 17 -1.85 13.44 5.13
C LEU A 17 -1.77 11.95 4.73
N ALA A 18 -1.19 11.13 5.60
CA ALA A 18 -1.03 9.68 5.43
C ALA A 18 -2.34 8.98 5.08
N GLY A 19 -3.46 9.35 5.71
CA GLY A 19 -4.77 8.77 5.41
C GLY A 19 -5.28 8.98 3.98
N HIS A 20 -4.74 9.96 3.25
CA HIS A 20 -5.07 10.21 1.84
C HIS A 20 -4.22 9.40 0.86
N PHE A 21 -3.13 8.79 1.33
CA PHE A 21 -2.29 7.91 0.53
C PHE A 21 -2.64 6.46 0.89
N ALA A 22 -3.76 5.96 0.37
CA ALA A 22 -4.14 4.55 0.50
C ALA A 22 -3.02 3.59 0.03
N PHE A 23 -2.14 4.07 -0.85
CA PHE A 23 -0.94 3.39 -1.32
C PHE A 23 0.07 3.05 -0.20
N THR A 24 0.14 3.80 0.91
CA THR A 24 1.10 3.52 1.99
C THR A 24 0.56 2.61 3.11
N PHE A 25 -0.74 2.33 3.15
CA PHE A 25 -1.39 1.63 4.27
C PHE A 25 -2.27 0.43 3.88
N GLY A 26 -2.19 -0.01 2.63
CA GLY A 26 -2.94 -1.17 2.14
C GLY A 26 -2.25 -2.52 2.30
N ALA A 27 -1.12 -2.59 3.00
CA ALA A 27 -0.40 -3.82 3.32
C ALA A 27 -0.52 -4.13 4.82
N ASP A 28 -0.44 -5.40 5.22
CA ASP A 28 -0.55 -5.82 6.63
C ASP A 28 0.45 -5.09 7.57
N GLU A 29 1.55 -4.57 7.01
CA GLU A 29 2.61 -3.85 7.72
C GLU A 29 2.56 -2.31 7.59
N ALA A 30 1.41 -1.77 7.18
CA ALA A 30 1.08 -0.34 7.14
C ALA A 30 1.55 0.45 8.38
N TRP A 31 1.43 -0.16 9.56
CA TRP A 31 1.79 0.44 10.84
C TRP A 31 3.32 0.56 11.02
N LEU A 32 4.12 -0.37 10.49
CA LEU A 32 5.58 -0.31 10.53
C LEU A 32 6.11 0.87 9.71
N VAL A 33 5.52 1.10 8.53
CA VAL A 33 5.86 2.25 7.67
C VAL A 33 5.58 3.57 8.39
N LEU A 34 4.44 3.66 9.09
CA LEU A 34 4.11 4.82 9.94
C LEU A 34 5.14 5.05 11.05
N VAL A 35 5.51 3.99 11.78
CA VAL A 35 6.51 4.05 12.84
C VAL A 35 7.87 4.49 12.28
N LEU A 36 8.29 3.93 11.13
CA LEU A 36 9.54 4.30 10.49
C LEU A 36 9.57 5.79 10.12
N ILE A 37 8.52 6.29 9.46
CA ILE A 37 8.46 7.70 9.04
C ILE A 37 8.40 8.64 10.26
N ALA A 38 7.68 8.25 11.32
CA ALA A 38 7.67 8.98 12.58
C ALA A 38 9.07 9.04 13.22
N VAL A 39 9.81 7.93 13.24
CA VAL A 39 11.19 7.87 13.75
C VAL A 39 12.13 8.70 12.89
N LEU A 40 12.02 8.66 11.57
CA LEU A 40 12.83 9.47 10.65
C LEU A 40 12.59 10.97 10.84
N THR A 41 11.33 11.39 10.87
CA THR A 41 10.98 12.80 11.06
C THR A 41 11.42 13.33 12.43
N ALA A 42 11.29 12.52 13.48
CA ALA A 42 11.83 12.83 14.81
C ALA A 42 13.36 12.88 14.83
N GLY A 43 14.04 11.94 14.14
CA GLY A 43 15.49 11.87 14.04
C GLY A 43 16.11 13.08 13.31
N VAL A 44 15.49 13.50 12.20
CA VAL A 44 15.89 14.73 11.48
C VAL A 44 15.74 15.95 12.39
N ARG A 45 14.63 16.07 13.13
CA ARG A 45 14.41 17.15 14.09
C ARG A 45 15.46 17.15 15.21
N HIS A 46 15.79 15.97 15.73
CA HIS A 46 16.77 15.79 16.78
C HIS A 46 18.18 16.19 16.31
N PHE A 47 18.56 15.82 15.08
CA PHE A 47 19.81 16.27 14.45
C PHE A 47 19.88 17.80 14.34
N PHE A 48 18.83 18.45 13.84
CA PHE A 48 18.81 19.91 13.75
C PHE A 48 18.90 20.58 15.12
N ASN A 49 18.27 20.05 16.18
CA ASN A 49 18.41 20.60 17.53
C ASN A 49 19.85 20.49 18.06
N LEU A 50 20.54 19.39 17.78
CA LEU A 50 21.95 19.22 18.15
C LEU A 50 22.87 20.14 17.32
N TRP A 51 22.56 20.35 16.04
CA TRP A 51 23.28 21.29 15.17
C TRP A 51 23.23 22.72 15.71
N HIS A 52 22.04 23.21 16.09
CA HIS A 52 21.87 24.57 16.62
C HIS A 52 22.54 24.78 17.99
N THR A 53 22.90 23.70 18.69
CA THR A 53 23.67 23.73 19.95
C THR A 53 25.17 23.47 19.75
N GLY A 54 25.65 23.42 18.50
CA GLY A 54 27.05 23.25 18.13
C GLY A 54 27.56 21.81 18.12
N ARG A 55 26.70 20.82 18.44
CA ARG A 55 27.06 19.39 18.43
C ARG A 55 26.65 18.73 17.11
N ARG A 56 27.63 18.33 16.30
CA ARG A 56 27.42 17.68 15.01
C ARG A 56 27.36 16.16 15.16
N ALA A 57 26.19 15.64 15.55
CA ALA A 57 25.95 14.22 15.77
C ALA A 57 25.51 13.49 14.49
N TRP A 58 26.41 13.42 13.49
CA TRP A 58 26.16 12.77 12.20
C TRP A 58 25.78 11.29 12.29
N TRP A 59 26.16 10.61 13.38
CA TRP A 59 25.81 9.21 13.63
C TRP A 59 24.30 8.96 13.68
N ILE A 60 23.50 9.96 14.09
CA ILE A 60 22.03 9.86 14.16
C ILE A 60 21.44 9.66 12.76
N LEU A 61 21.98 10.38 11.75
CA LEU A 61 21.57 10.21 10.36
C LEU A 61 22.05 8.87 9.80
N GLY A 62 23.25 8.41 10.19
CA GLY A 62 23.77 7.10 9.80
C GLY A 62 22.91 5.94 10.32
N VAL A 63 22.49 5.98 11.59
CA VAL A 63 21.60 4.96 12.18
C VAL A 63 20.21 4.99 11.54
N ALA A 64 19.67 6.19 11.31
CA ALA A 64 18.38 6.35 10.63
C ALA A 64 18.42 5.77 9.21
N ALA A 65 19.47 6.04 8.44
CA ALA A 65 19.65 5.50 7.10
C ALA A 65 19.81 3.96 7.11
N ALA A 66 20.61 3.43 8.04
CA ALA A 66 20.79 1.98 8.18
C ALA A 66 19.46 1.27 8.53
N ALA A 67 18.64 1.86 9.40
CA ALA A 67 17.33 1.31 9.75
C ALA A 67 16.37 1.27 8.54
N VAL A 68 16.39 2.30 7.69
CA VAL A 68 15.58 2.33 6.44
C VAL A 68 16.03 1.24 5.47
N VAL A 69 17.35 1.08 5.27
CA VAL A 69 17.89 0.06 4.38
C VAL A 69 17.55 -1.34 4.89
N ALA A 70 17.70 -1.58 6.19
CA ALA A 70 17.36 -2.87 6.80
C ALA A 70 15.88 -3.22 6.61
N LEU A 71 14.98 -2.25 6.81
CA LEU A 71 13.55 -2.47 6.59
C LEU A 71 13.22 -2.72 5.11
N ALA A 72 13.85 -1.98 4.19
CA ALA A 72 13.64 -2.17 2.75
C ALA A 72 14.08 -3.57 2.29
N LEU A 73 15.22 -4.06 2.79
CA LEU A 73 15.70 -5.42 2.51
C LEU A 73 14.79 -6.49 3.11
N TRP A 74 14.20 -6.23 4.28
CA TRP A 74 13.23 -7.14 4.90
C TRP A 74 11.97 -7.28 4.04
N LEU A 75 11.39 -6.16 3.60
CA LEU A 75 10.15 -6.15 2.81
C LEU A 75 10.31 -6.82 1.43
N GLN A 76 11.48 -6.71 0.78
CA GLN A 76 11.71 -7.36 -0.52
C GLN A 76 11.74 -8.90 -0.47
N LEU A 77 12.02 -9.50 0.69
CA LEU A 77 12.13 -10.95 0.82
C LEU A 77 10.76 -11.64 0.83
N ASP A 78 9.72 -10.98 1.33
CA ASP A 78 8.36 -11.53 1.37
C ASP A 78 7.70 -11.55 -0.02
N GLU A 79 7.96 -10.54 -0.86
CA GLU A 79 7.35 -10.40 -2.20
C GLU A 79 7.83 -11.47 -3.20
N ALA A 80 9.02 -12.04 -3.00
CA ALA A 80 9.56 -13.09 -3.87
C ALA A 80 8.95 -14.49 -3.60
N ALA A 81 8.28 -14.68 -2.45
CA ALA A 81 7.79 -15.99 -2.03
C ALA A 81 6.38 -16.33 -2.54
N SER A 82 5.60 -15.35 -3.00
CA SER A 82 4.16 -15.51 -3.32
C SER A 82 3.83 -15.75 -4.79
N MET A 83 4.81 -15.83 -5.70
CA MET A 83 4.52 -16.12 -7.12
C MET A 83 4.07 -17.59 -7.33
N GLN A 84 2.75 -17.80 -7.40
CA GLN A 84 2.17 -19.07 -7.83
C GLN A 84 2.34 -19.26 -9.36
N THR A 85 3.14 -20.24 -9.76
CA THR A 85 3.56 -20.50 -11.16
C THR A 85 2.62 -21.45 -11.94
N GLY A 86 1.30 -21.40 -11.70
CA GLY A 86 0.33 -22.24 -12.40
C GLY A 86 -0.75 -21.43 -13.13
N PRO A 87 -1.35 -21.95 -14.23
CA PRO A 87 -2.48 -21.27 -14.87
C PRO A 87 -3.66 -21.20 -13.91
N VAL A 88 -4.05 -19.99 -13.53
CA VAL A 88 -5.17 -19.74 -12.61
C VAL A 88 -6.49 -19.91 -13.38
N PRO A 89 -7.39 -20.81 -12.97
CA PRO A 89 -8.69 -20.96 -13.62
C PRO A 89 -9.55 -19.71 -13.44
N PHE A 90 -10.23 -19.29 -14.51
CA PHE A 90 -11.14 -18.13 -14.48
C PHE A 90 -12.19 -18.23 -13.36
N ALA A 91 -12.69 -19.43 -13.06
CA ALA A 91 -13.66 -19.64 -11.98
C ALA A 91 -13.17 -19.15 -10.60
N GLN A 92 -11.87 -19.19 -10.31
CA GLN A 92 -11.33 -18.69 -9.05
C GLN A 92 -11.33 -17.15 -9.01
N VAL A 93 -10.96 -16.53 -10.14
CA VAL A 93 -11.00 -15.07 -10.32
C VAL A 93 -12.42 -14.55 -10.27
N GLN A 94 -13.37 -15.26 -10.88
CA GLN A 94 -14.77 -14.91 -10.88
C GLN A 94 -15.31 -14.79 -9.45
N ASN A 95 -15.01 -15.75 -8.57
CA ASN A 95 -15.44 -15.68 -7.16
C ASN A 95 -14.89 -14.42 -6.46
N VAL A 96 -13.61 -14.09 -6.69
CA VAL A 96 -13.00 -12.87 -6.12
C VAL A 96 -13.70 -11.61 -6.64
N ILE A 97 -13.98 -11.53 -7.93
CA ILE A 97 -14.66 -10.38 -8.53
C ILE A 97 -16.10 -10.27 -8.03
N GLU A 98 -16.80 -11.40 -7.91
CA GLU A 98 -18.14 -11.46 -7.35
C GLU A 98 -18.17 -10.93 -5.92
N GLU A 99 -17.26 -11.39 -5.05
CA GLU A 99 -17.22 -10.96 -3.65
C GLU A 99 -16.72 -9.52 -3.46
N ARG A 100 -15.73 -9.08 -4.26
CA ARG A 100 -15.00 -7.83 -4.00
C ARG A 100 -15.41 -6.66 -4.88
N CYS A 101 -15.98 -6.91 -6.07
CA CYS A 101 -16.19 -5.88 -7.09
C CYS A 101 -17.66 -5.70 -7.47
N THR A 102 -18.45 -6.79 -7.56
CA THR A 102 -19.83 -6.70 -8.10
C THR A 102 -20.77 -5.85 -7.26
N ALA A 103 -20.52 -5.72 -5.95
CA ALA A 103 -21.30 -4.85 -5.06
C ALA A 103 -21.39 -3.40 -5.56
N CYS A 104 -20.42 -2.92 -6.34
CA CYS A 104 -20.44 -1.61 -6.98
C CYS A 104 -20.44 -1.68 -8.51
N HIS A 105 -19.90 -2.73 -9.11
CA HIS A 105 -19.71 -2.88 -10.56
C HIS A 105 -20.72 -3.82 -11.23
N SER A 106 -21.95 -3.92 -10.69
CA SER A 106 -23.07 -4.63 -11.31
C SER A 106 -24.13 -3.66 -11.87
N GLY A 107 -24.77 -4.04 -12.98
CA GLY A 107 -25.96 -3.37 -13.50
C GLY A 107 -25.70 -1.97 -14.08
N GLU A 108 -26.78 -1.18 -14.25
CA GLU A 108 -26.70 0.13 -14.91
C GLU A 108 -26.07 1.23 -14.06
N SER A 109 -26.10 1.09 -12.74
CA SER A 109 -25.52 2.05 -11.79
C SER A 109 -24.00 1.89 -11.59
N ALA A 110 -23.36 0.99 -12.33
CA ALA A 110 -21.94 0.73 -12.20
C ALA A 110 -21.11 2.01 -12.51
N PRO A 111 -20.16 2.41 -11.63
CA PRO A 111 -19.32 3.58 -11.84
C PRO A 111 -18.61 3.52 -13.19
N LEU A 112 -18.65 4.64 -13.91
CA LEU A 112 -18.05 4.78 -15.25
C LEU A 112 -18.57 3.77 -16.29
N GLY A 113 -19.70 3.10 -16.01
CA GLY A 113 -20.23 2.02 -16.86
C GLY A 113 -19.37 0.75 -16.84
N VAL A 114 -18.46 0.60 -15.88
CA VAL A 114 -17.60 -0.58 -15.73
C VAL A 114 -18.41 -1.68 -15.06
N ARG A 115 -18.91 -2.62 -15.85
CA ARG A 115 -19.62 -3.82 -15.38
C ARG A 115 -18.67 -5.00 -15.31
N LEU A 116 -18.80 -5.83 -14.29
CA LEU A 116 -17.94 -6.97 -14.02
C LEU A 116 -18.78 -8.21 -13.65
N GLU A 117 -19.83 -8.49 -14.43
CA GLU A 117 -20.79 -9.56 -14.14
C GLU A 117 -20.53 -10.80 -15.01
N THR A 118 -20.00 -10.59 -16.22
CA THR A 118 -19.74 -11.66 -17.18
C THR A 118 -18.25 -11.85 -17.45
N GLU A 119 -17.89 -13.07 -17.87
CA GLU A 119 -16.51 -13.39 -18.25
C GLU A 119 -15.96 -12.47 -19.35
N ALA A 120 -16.80 -12.11 -20.33
CA ALA A 120 -16.41 -11.21 -21.41
C ALA A 120 -16.11 -9.79 -20.91
N GLU A 121 -16.90 -9.28 -19.96
CA GLU A 121 -16.68 -7.97 -19.35
C GLU A 121 -15.43 -7.95 -18.48
N ILE A 122 -15.25 -8.98 -17.64
CA ILE A 122 -14.08 -9.13 -16.77
C ILE A 122 -12.80 -9.23 -17.61
N THR A 123 -12.79 -10.09 -18.63
CA THR A 123 -11.64 -10.28 -19.52
C THR A 123 -11.36 -9.04 -20.36
N GLY A 124 -12.40 -8.31 -20.78
CA GLY A 124 -12.29 -7.04 -21.50
C GLY A 124 -11.74 -5.90 -20.63
N ARG A 125 -11.81 -6.03 -19.31
CA ARG A 125 -11.33 -5.05 -18.33
C ARG A 125 -10.13 -5.52 -17.50
N ALA A 126 -9.48 -6.61 -17.90
CA ALA A 126 -8.36 -7.20 -17.16
C ALA A 126 -7.28 -6.16 -16.83
N ASP A 127 -6.83 -5.36 -17.79
CA ASP A 127 -5.78 -4.35 -17.58
C ASP A 127 -6.23 -3.25 -16.59
N ASP A 128 -7.52 -2.86 -16.62
CA ASP A 128 -8.09 -1.91 -15.67
C ASP A 128 -8.17 -2.52 -14.27
N ILE A 129 -8.57 -3.80 -14.16
CA ILE A 129 -8.62 -4.56 -12.91
C ILE A 129 -7.21 -4.67 -12.31
N GLU A 130 -6.21 -5.03 -13.11
CA GLU A 130 -4.82 -5.11 -12.67
C GLU A 130 -4.35 -3.77 -12.10
N ARG A 131 -4.56 -2.69 -12.85
CA ARG A 131 -4.13 -1.37 -12.43
C ARG A 131 -4.81 -0.93 -11.13
N GLN A 132 -6.13 -1.06 -11.05
CA GLN A 132 -6.93 -0.52 -9.94
C GLN A 132 -6.88 -1.39 -8.69
N ALA A 133 -6.98 -2.71 -8.85
CA ALA A 133 -7.04 -3.65 -7.74
C ALA A 133 -5.65 -4.17 -7.36
N VAL A 134 -4.76 -4.48 -8.31
CA VAL A 134 -3.46 -5.06 -7.95
C VAL A 134 -2.41 -3.97 -7.71
N GLN A 135 -2.16 -3.13 -8.72
CA GLN A 135 -1.00 -2.24 -8.72
C GLN A 135 -1.15 -1.04 -7.78
N ILE A 136 -2.24 -0.27 -7.91
CA ILE A 136 -2.43 0.96 -7.12
C ILE A 136 -3.33 0.78 -5.90
N ARG A 137 -3.99 -0.38 -5.79
CA ARG A 137 -4.89 -0.75 -4.68
C ARG A 137 -5.97 0.30 -4.40
N ALA A 138 -6.46 0.98 -5.45
CA ALA A 138 -7.54 1.95 -5.34
C ALA A 138 -8.91 1.28 -5.17
N MET A 139 -9.05 0.06 -5.68
CA MET A 139 -10.24 -0.75 -5.54
C MET A 139 -9.94 -2.02 -4.72
N PRO A 140 -10.83 -2.41 -3.81
CA PRO A 140 -11.99 -1.67 -3.29
C PRO A 140 -11.57 -0.42 -2.51
N PRO A 141 -12.34 0.69 -2.52
CA PRO A 141 -11.94 1.93 -1.84
C PRO A 141 -11.77 1.71 -0.33
N GLY A 142 -10.56 2.00 0.17
CA GLY A 142 -10.21 1.76 1.58
C GLY A 142 -10.29 0.28 1.99
N ASN A 143 -10.19 -0.64 1.04
CA ASN A 143 -10.41 -2.08 1.22
C ASN A 143 -11.74 -2.43 1.89
N SER A 144 -12.81 -1.71 1.54
CA SER A 144 -14.14 -1.84 2.17
C SER A 144 -14.75 -3.25 2.11
N THR A 145 -14.38 -4.07 1.13
CA THR A 145 -14.86 -5.46 1.00
C THR A 145 -13.89 -6.49 1.60
N GLY A 146 -12.80 -6.05 2.24
CA GLY A 146 -11.84 -6.93 2.91
C GLY A 146 -11.04 -7.82 1.96
N MET A 147 -10.70 -7.31 0.77
CA MET A 147 -9.91 -8.03 -0.22
C MET A 147 -8.50 -8.33 0.32
N THR A 148 -8.08 -9.59 0.27
CA THR A 148 -6.78 -10.05 0.81
C THR A 148 -5.65 -9.91 -0.20
N GLU A 149 -4.40 -10.05 0.25
CA GLU A 149 -3.25 -10.01 -0.66
C GLU A 149 -3.23 -11.26 -1.56
N GLU A 150 -3.60 -12.43 -1.04
CA GLU A 150 -3.67 -13.66 -1.83
C GLU A 150 -4.70 -13.55 -2.97
N GLU A 151 -5.81 -12.85 -2.75
CA GLU A 151 -6.79 -12.58 -3.79
C GLU A 151 -6.24 -11.64 -4.86
N ARG A 152 -5.43 -10.63 -4.49
CA ARG A 152 -4.77 -9.74 -5.45
C ARG A 152 -3.70 -10.48 -6.26
N ASP A 153 -2.93 -11.34 -5.60
CA ASP A 153 -1.94 -12.20 -6.26
C ASP A 153 -2.61 -13.16 -7.24
N LEU A 154 -3.78 -13.69 -6.88
CA LEU A 154 -4.58 -14.55 -7.76
C LEU A 154 -5.04 -13.79 -9.02
N LEU A 155 -5.51 -12.55 -8.87
CA LEU A 155 -5.83 -11.69 -10.02
C LEU A 155 -4.59 -11.41 -10.87
N ALA A 156 -3.47 -11.06 -10.25
CA ALA A 156 -2.22 -10.76 -10.95
C ALA A 156 -1.73 -11.96 -11.77
N ALA A 157 -1.72 -13.15 -11.15
CA ALA A 157 -1.31 -14.39 -11.79
C ALA A 157 -2.24 -14.77 -12.95
N TRP A 158 -3.56 -14.62 -12.80
CA TRP A 158 -4.49 -14.86 -13.89
C TRP A 158 -4.27 -13.91 -15.06
N ILE A 159 -4.16 -12.60 -14.80
CA ILE A 159 -3.97 -11.57 -15.84
C ILE A 159 -2.65 -11.80 -16.58
N ALA A 160 -1.58 -12.16 -15.87
CA ALA A 160 -0.29 -12.50 -16.46
C ALA A 160 -0.31 -13.79 -17.30
N SER A 161 -1.26 -14.69 -17.03
CA SER A 161 -1.41 -15.99 -17.71
C SER A 161 -2.37 -15.99 -18.91
N ARG A 162 -3.04 -14.86 -19.18
CA ARG A 162 -4.09 -14.73 -20.19
C ARG A 162 -3.57 -14.70 -21.64
#